data_AF-A0A7K4SHP9-F1
#
_entry.id   AF-A0A7K4SHP9-F1
#
_cell.length_a   1.000
_cell.length_b   1.000
_cell.length_c   1.000
_cell.angle_alpha   90.00
_cell.angle_beta   90.00
_cell.angle_gamma   90.00
#
_symmetry.space_group_name_H-M   'P 1'
#
loop_
_entity.id
_entity.type
_entity.pdbx_description
1 polymer ?
#
loop_
_entity_poly.entity_id
_entity_poly.type
_entity_poly.pdbx_seq_one_letter_code
_entity_poly.pdbx_strand_id
1 'polypeptide(L)' 'QLLGQLENTGPPPADKEKISSLPTVPVTQEQVEAALECPVCKEDYALAEQVRQLPCNHLFHSSCIVPWLEL' A
#
# COMPACT_ATOMS: atom_id res chain seq x y z
N GLN A 1 -25.95 16.56 -4.12
CA GLN A 1 -25.58 15.15 -4.40
C GLN A 1 -24.70 15.15 -5.65
N LEU A 2 -23.39 15.16 -5.48
CA LEU A 2 -22.39 15.23 -6.57
C LEU A 2 -21.19 14.31 -6.25
N LEU A 3 -21.47 13.14 -5.67
CA LEU A 3 -20.43 12.19 -5.23
C LEU A 3 -20.24 11.01 -6.20
N GLY A 4 -21.13 10.81 -7.17
CA GLY A 4 -21.08 9.65 -8.08
C GLY A 4 -20.48 9.92 -9.47
N GLN A 5 -19.87 11.08 -9.72
CA GLN A 5 -19.31 11.43 -11.03
C GLN A 5 -17.79 11.25 -11.14
N LEU A 6 -17.12 10.81 -10.07
CA LEU A 6 -15.66 10.61 -10.04
C LEU A 6 -15.25 9.13 -9.97
N GLU A 7 -16.20 8.21 -9.90
CA GLU A 7 -15.92 6.79 -9.59
C GLU A 7 -15.24 6.03 -10.74
N ASN A 8 -14.92 6.67 -11.87
CA ASN A 8 -14.31 6.00 -13.02
C ASN A 8 -13.39 6.88 -13.89
N THR A 9 -12.79 7.94 -13.34
CA THR A 9 -11.78 8.76 -14.06
C THR A 9 -10.36 8.45 -13.62
N GLY A 10 -10.16 7.38 -12.85
CA GLY A 10 -8.84 6.95 -12.42
C GLY A 10 -7.97 6.48 -13.59
N PRO A 11 -6.64 6.47 -13.44
CA PRO A 11 -5.78 5.74 -14.35
C PRO A 11 -6.24 4.28 -14.42
N PRO A 12 -6.01 3.59 -15.55
CA PRO A 12 -6.38 2.19 -15.67
C PRO A 12 -5.75 1.35 -14.55
N PRO A 13 -6.39 0.23 -14.15
CA PRO A 13 -5.86 -0.67 -13.13
C PRO A 13 -4.43 -1.09 -13.47
N ALA A 14 -3.60 -1.30 -12.44
CA ALA A 14 -2.24 -1.74 -12.66
C ALA A 14 -2.19 -3.21 -13.15
N ASP A 15 -1.20 -3.52 -14.00
CA ASP A 15 -0.98 -4.90 -14.45
C ASP A 15 -0.69 -5.82 -13.26
N LYS A 16 -1.37 -6.96 -13.16
CA LYS A 16 -1.20 -7.94 -12.06
C LYS A 16 0.25 -8.40 -11.88
N GLU A 17 0.98 -8.53 -12.98
CA GLU A 17 2.41 -8.87 -12.98
C GLU A 17 3.23 -7.78 -12.29
N LYS A 18 2.94 -6.51 -12.55
CA LYS A 18 3.60 -5.37 -11.90
C LYS A 18 3.28 -5.33 -10.42
N ILE A 19 2.02 -5.53 -10.04
CA ILE A 19 1.60 -5.57 -8.63
C ILE A 19 2.32 -6.71 -7.89
N SER A 20 2.39 -7.88 -8.49
CA SER A 20 3.05 -9.06 -7.92
C SER A 20 4.56 -8.87 -7.77
N SER A 21 5.18 -8.12 -8.70
CA SER A 21 6.61 -7.80 -8.68
C SER A 21 7.02 -6.69 -7.70
N LEU A 22 6.06 -6.04 -7.03
CA LEU A 22 6.36 -5.02 -6.03
C LEU A 22 7.24 -5.60 -4.92
N PRO A 23 8.33 -4.89 -4.54
CA PRO A 23 9.22 -5.36 -3.49
C PRO A 23 8.46 -5.50 -2.18
N THR A 24 8.73 -6.60 -1.48
CA THR A 24 8.32 -6.80 -0.10
C THR A 24 9.55 -6.63 0.78
N VAL A 25 9.48 -5.70 1.72
CA VAL A 25 10.60 -5.33 2.58
C VAL A 25 10.21 -5.53 4.05
N PRO A 26 11.14 -5.95 4.91
CA PRO A 26 10.90 -5.99 6.35
C PRO A 26 10.87 -4.56 6.91
N VAL A 27 9.93 -4.29 7.80
CA VAL A 27 9.91 -3.04 8.57
C VAL A 27 11.11 -3.01 9.53
N THR A 28 11.82 -1.89 9.53
CA THR A 28 13.01 -1.65 10.33
C THR A 28 12.67 -1.12 11.72
N GLN A 29 13.61 -1.23 12.66
CA GLN A 29 13.45 -0.69 14.01
C GLN A 29 13.19 0.83 14.00
N GLU A 30 13.87 1.58 13.14
CA GLU A 30 13.68 3.04 12.99
C GLU A 30 12.24 3.38 12.57
N GLN A 31 11.64 2.58 11.70
CA GLN A 31 10.27 2.79 11.23
C GLN A 31 9.22 2.50 12.32
N VAL A 32 9.48 1.52 13.18
CA VAL A 32 8.64 1.25 14.35
C VAL A 32 8.77 2.35 15.40
N GLU A 33 9.99 2.81 15.66
CA GLU A 33 10.25 3.93 16.59
C GLU A 33 9.65 5.25 16.11
N ALA A 34 9.56 5.44 14.79
CA ALA A 34 8.84 6.54 14.16
C ALA A 34 7.31 6.38 14.16
N ALA A 35 6.78 5.28 14.72
CA ALA A 35 5.37 4.93 14.74
C ALA A 35 4.72 5.02 13.35
N LEU A 36 5.40 4.47 12.32
CA LEU A 36 4.81 4.38 11.00
C LEU A 36 3.63 3.40 11.01
N GLU A 37 2.56 3.78 10.33
CA GLU A 37 1.32 3.02 10.21
C GLU A 37 0.98 2.75 8.74
N CYS A 38 0.15 1.73 8.51
CA CYS A 38 -0.44 1.51 7.20
C CYS A 38 -1.52 2.57 6.91
N PRO A 39 -1.37 3.38 5.84
CA PRO A 39 -2.33 4.46 5.56
C PRO A 39 -3.76 3.99 5.30
N VAL A 40 -3.94 2.70 4.95
CA VAL A 40 -5.22 2.07 4.61
C VAL A 40 -5.95 1.56 5.86
N CYS A 41 -5.33 0.70 6.67
CA CYS A 41 -5.98 0.13 7.86
C CYS A 41 -5.77 0.92 9.14
N LYS A 42 -4.83 1.89 9.15
CA LYS A 42 -4.47 2.69 10.34
C LYS A 42 -3.91 1.88 11.50
N GLU A 43 -3.24 0.77 11.17
CA GLU A 43 -2.54 -0.06 12.14
C GLU A 43 -1.04 0.19 12.03
N ASP A 44 -0.38 0.26 13.19
CA ASP A 44 1.08 0.39 13.31
C ASP A 44 1.78 -0.85 12.76
N TYR A 45 2.97 -0.65 12.20
CA TYR A 45 3.80 -1.76 11.76
C TYR A 45 4.58 -2.40 12.92
N ALA A 46 4.78 -3.71 12.83
CA ALA A 46 5.67 -4.45 13.73
C ALA A 46 7.09 -4.59 13.16
N LEU A 47 8.08 -4.73 14.04
CA LEU A 47 9.48 -4.97 13.64
C LEU A 47 9.58 -6.24 12.79
N ALA A 48 10.31 -6.15 11.67
CA ALA A 48 10.50 -7.20 10.68
C ALA A 48 9.21 -7.68 9.99
N GLU A 49 8.10 -6.95 10.15
CA GLU A 49 6.87 -7.22 9.40
C GLU A 49 7.09 -7.02 7.89
N GLN A 50 6.52 -7.91 7.09
CA GLN A 50 6.68 -7.90 5.65
C GLN A 50 5.63 -7.01 4.99
N VAL A 51 6.06 -5.83 4.52
CA VAL A 51 5.21 -4.83 3.87
C VAL A 51 5.57 -4.65 2.41
N ARG A 52 4.60 -4.28 1.57
CA ARG A 52 4.86 -3.90 0.18
C ARG A 52 5.34 -2.47 0.11
N GLN A 53 6.43 -2.27 -0.61
CA GLN A 53 6.96 -0.96 -0.93
C GLN A 53 6.61 -0.60 -2.37
N LEU A 54 5.96 0.55 -2.56
CA LEU A 54 5.70 1.10 -3.89
C LEU A 54 6.97 1.76 -4.46
N PRO A 55 7.07 2.00 -5.78
CA PRO A 55 8.20 2.71 -6.38
C PRO A 55 8.43 4.13 -5.84
N CYS A 56 7.42 4.73 -5.20
CA CYS A 56 7.50 6.01 -4.51
C CYS A 56 7.95 5.89 -3.03
N ASN A 57 8.42 4.72 -2.60
CA ASN A 57 8.88 4.36 -1.26
C ASN A 57 7.81 4.28 -0.16
N HIS A 58 6.53 4.51 -0.47
CA HIS A 58 5.45 4.31 0.49
C HIS A 58 5.23 2.83 0.80
N LEU A 59 4.92 2.56 2.08
CA LEU A 59 4.74 1.22 2.62
C LEU A 59 3.28 0.94 2.91
N PHE A 60 2.86 -0.30 2.64
CA PHE A 60 1.52 -0.79 2.92
C PHE A 60 1.54 -2.28 3.25
N HIS A 61 0.58 -2.77 4.04
CA HIS A 61 0.32 -4.20 4.10
C HIS A 61 -0.06 -4.72 2.71
N SER A 62 0.44 -5.92 2.37
CA SER A 62 0.11 -6.57 1.10
C SER A 62 -1.40 -6.71 0.89
N SER A 63 -2.13 -7.10 1.93
CA SER A 63 -3.59 -7.25 1.93
C SER A 63 -4.33 -5.92 1.73
N CYS A 64 -3.72 -4.80 2.09
CA CYS A 64 -4.31 -3.47 1.98
C CYS A 64 -4.11 -2.86 0.58
N ILE A 65 -2.89 -2.95 0.04
CA ILE A 65 -2.55 -2.23 -1.21
C ILE A 65 -2.91 -3.01 -2.48
N VAL A 66 -2.84 -4.34 -2.46
CA VAL A 66 -3.11 -5.16 -3.66
C VAL A 66 -4.53 -4.93 -4.19
N PRO A 67 -5.60 -5.01 -3.37
CA PRO A 67 -6.95 -4.76 -3.85
C PRO A 67 -7.12 -3.34 -4.43
N TRP A 68 -6.40 -2.36 -3.88
CA TRP A 68 -6.45 -0.98 -4.32
C TRP A 68 -5.82 -0.76 -5.71
N LEU A 69 -4.82 -1.56 -6.08
CA LEU A 69 -4.13 -1.46 -7.37
C LEU A 69 -4.81 -2.25 -8.49
N GLU A 70 -5.70 -3.19 -8.14
CA GLU A 70 -6.45 -4.02 -9.08
C GLU A 70 -7.80 -3.41 -9.51
N LEU A 71 -8.22 -2.29 -8.90
CA LEU A 71 -9.46 -1.57 -9.18
C LEU A 71 -9.36 -0.64 -10.40
#